data_AF-A0A1F6T1I7-F1
#
_entry.id   AF-A0A1F6T1I7-F1
#
_cell.length_a   1.000
_cell.length_b   1.000
_cell.length_c   1.000
_cell.angle_alpha   90.00
_cell.angle_beta   90.00
_cell.angle_gamma   90.00
#
_symmetry.space_group_name_H-M   'P 1'
#
loop_
_entity.id
_entity.type
_entity.pdbx_description
1 polymer ?
#
loop_
_entity_poly.entity_id
_entity_poly.type
_entity_poly.pdbx_seq_one_letter_code
_entity_poly.pdbx_strand_id
1 'polypeptide(L)'
;MSTTILHPFAQAAERDAALFNVAQIAASNARWWLAWVLLVVMLPFILVLAQTVPFVFRPHLAILFPLLPRVTSRVELAWAKDILTLYCETLKIYKPFCLFRRQTNELIDEIEEHLDSLEFVAANEQFLQGAVAKIEQR
;
A
#
# COMPACT_ATOMS: atom_id res chain seq x y z
N MET A 1 -54.96 -14.80 40.15
CA MET A 1 -54.00 -15.78 40.72
C MET A 1 -52.99 -16.13 39.61
N SER A 2 -52.08 -15.20 39.27
CA SER A 2 -51.14 -15.36 38.12
C SER A 2 -49.85 -14.52 38.24
N THR A 3 -49.43 -14.11 39.44
CA THR A 3 -48.24 -13.25 39.63
C THR A 3 -47.00 -14.03 40.12
N THR A 4 -47.17 -15.23 40.65
CA THR A 4 -46.09 -16.01 41.29
C THR A 4 -45.10 -16.63 40.29
N ILE A 5 -45.48 -16.82 39.02
CA ILE A 5 -44.65 -17.47 38.00
C ILE A 5 -43.83 -16.45 37.18
N LEU A 6 -44.27 -15.19 37.08
CA LEU A 6 -43.55 -14.15 36.32
C LEU A 6 -42.26 -13.71 37.02
N HIS A 7 -42.25 -13.67 38.34
CA HIS A 7 -41.10 -13.17 39.10
C HIS A 7 -39.82 -14.00 38.98
N PRO A 8 -39.86 -15.35 39.05
CA PRO A 8 -38.67 -16.18 38.82
C PRO A 8 -38.22 -16.16 37.35
N PHE A 9 -39.16 -16.01 36.41
CA PHE A 9 -38.83 -15.89 34.99
C PHE A 9 -38.13 -14.57 34.67
N ALA A 10 -38.58 -13.45 35.26
CA ALA A 10 -37.93 -12.14 35.12
C ALA A 10 -36.51 -12.15 35.70
N GLN A 11 -36.29 -12.79 36.86
CA GLN A 11 -34.96 -12.93 37.45
C GLN A 11 -34.02 -13.83 36.63
N ALA A 12 -34.54 -14.89 36.00
CA ALA A 12 -33.77 -15.71 35.08
C ALA A 12 -33.39 -14.93 33.81
N ALA A 13 -34.34 -14.18 33.24
CA ALA A 13 -34.12 -13.34 32.06
C ALA A 13 -33.12 -12.21 32.34
N GLU A 14 -33.13 -11.59 33.53
CA GLU A 14 -32.14 -10.59 33.94
C GLU A 14 -30.74 -11.18 34.12
N ARG A 15 -30.64 -12.40 34.68
CA ARG A 15 -29.37 -13.12 34.80
C ARG A 15 -28.79 -13.51 33.44
N ASP A 16 -29.63 -14.00 32.54
CA ASP A 16 -29.22 -14.35 31.19
C ASP A 16 -28.83 -13.10 30.40
N ALA A 17 -29.60 -12.01 30.50
CA ALA A 17 -29.25 -10.73 29.90
C ALA A 17 -27.93 -10.19 30.44
N ALA A 18 -27.66 -10.30 31.75
CA ALA A 18 -26.39 -9.93 32.34
C ALA A 18 -25.22 -10.80 31.82
N LEU A 19 -25.40 -12.12 31.72
CA LEU A 19 -24.40 -13.04 31.17
C LEU A 19 -24.11 -12.76 29.69
N PHE A 20 -25.13 -12.50 28.88
CA PHE A 20 -24.97 -12.09 27.48
C PHE A 20 -24.22 -10.76 27.37
N ASN A 21 -24.52 -9.78 28.23
CA ASN A 21 -23.83 -8.50 28.23
C ASN A 21 -22.35 -8.65 28.62
N VAL A 22 -22.05 -9.47 29.64
CA VAL A 22 -20.66 -9.78 30.04
C VAL A 22 -19.93 -10.56 28.95
N ALA A 23 -20.58 -11.53 28.29
CA ALA A 23 -20.00 -12.27 27.18
C ALA A 23 -19.72 -11.37 25.96
N GLN A 24 -20.59 -10.40 25.69
CA GLN A 24 -20.44 -9.45 24.60
C GLN A 24 -19.32 -8.43 24.88
N ILE A 25 -19.18 -7.97 26.13
CA ILE A 25 -18.07 -7.11 26.59
C ILE A 25 -16.74 -7.90 26.59
N ALA A 26 -16.76 -9.16 27.03
CA ALA A 26 -15.60 -10.03 26.98
C ALA A 26 -15.19 -10.33 25.53
N ALA A 27 -16.15 -10.53 24.62
CA ALA A 27 -15.89 -10.72 23.20
C ALA A 27 -15.36 -9.45 22.51
N SER A 28 -15.83 -8.25 22.89
CA SER A 28 -15.27 -6.99 22.37
C SER A 28 -13.85 -6.74 22.86
N ASN A 29 -13.57 -7.02 24.15
CA ASN A 29 -12.21 -6.94 24.68
C ASN A 29 -11.30 -8.01 24.07
N ALA A 30 -11.80 -9.23 23.88
CA ALA A 30 -11.06 -10.32 23.23
C ALA A 30 -10.73 -9.99 21.77
N ARG A 31 -11.62 -9.31 21.04
CA ARG A 31 -11.34 -8.82 19.67
C ARG A 31 -10.20 -7.81 19.65
N TRP A 32 -10.18 -6.86 20.59
CA TRP A 32 -9.08 -5.90 20.73
C TRP A 32 -7.75 -6.58 21.06
N TRP A 33 -7.78 -7.54 21.98
CA TRP A 33 -6.61 -8.36 22.31
C TRP A 33 -6.14 -9.21 21.13
N LEU A 34 -7.05 -9.83 20.38
CA LEU A 34 -6.75 -10.58 19.16
C LEU A 34 -6.12 -9.69 18.09
N ALA A 35 -6.66 -8.48 17.87
CA ALA A 35 -6.10 -7.52 16.95
C ALA A 35 -4.67 -7.11 17.36
N TRP A 36 -4.43 -6.89 18.65
CA TRP A 36 -3.10 -6.61 19.18
C TRP A 36 -2.12 -7.77 19.01
N VAL A 37 -2.54 -9.00 19.32
CA VAL A 37 -1.73 -10.20 19.14
C VAL A 37 -1.42 -10.39 17.65
N LEU A 38 -2.41 -10.23 16.77
CA LEU A 38 -2.22 -10.29 15.33
C LEU A 38 -1.24 -9.21 14.86
N LEU A 39 -1.37 -7.97 15.35
CA LEU A 39 -0.46 -6.88 15.01
C LEU A 39 0.98 -7.22 15.42
N VAL A 40 1.20 -7.71 16.65
CA VAL A 40 2.52 -8.09 17.14
C VAL A 40 3.11 -9.25 16.34
N VAL A 41 2.28 -10.21 15.93
CA VAL A 41 2.70 -11.33 15.08
C VAL A 41 3.01 -10.88 13.65
N MET A 42 2.25 -9.92 13.11
CA MET A 42 2.41 -9.41 11.73
C MET A 42 3.53 -8.38 11.61
N LEU A 43 3.82 -7.62 12.67
CA LEU A 43 4.86 -6.60 12.70
C LEU A 43 6.23 -7.12 12.21
N PRO A 44 6.77 -8.26 12.66
CA PRO A 44 8.04 -8.77 12.16
C PRO A 44 8.00 -9.08 10.65
N PHE A 45 6.88 -9.59 10.13
CA PHE A 45 6.74 -9.83 8.69
C PHE A 45 6.75 -8.52 7.90
N ILE A 46 6.03 -7.50 8.38
CA ILE A 46 6.04 -6.16 7.79
C ILE A 46 7.45 -5.57 7.82
N LEU A 47 8.17 -5.71 8.93
CA LEU A 47 9.54 -5.22 9.08
C LEU A 47 10.52 -5.93 8.15
N VAL A 48 10.41 -7.25 8.00
CA VAL A 48 11.23 -8.04 7.06
C VAL A 48 10.92 -7.61 5.62
N LEU A 49 9.65 -7.51 5.25
CA LEU A 49 9.23 -7.05 3.93
C LEU A 49 9.72 -5.62 3.66
N ALA A 50 9.62 -4.72 4.63
CA ALA A 50 10.11 -3.36 4.50
C ALA A 50 11.62 -3.32 4.22
N GLN A 51 12.41 -4.22 4.82
CA GLN A 51 13.84 -4.31 4.48
C GLN A 51 14.06 -4.92 3.09
N THR A 52 13.34 -5.98 2.72
CA THR A 52 13.63 -6.72 1.48
C THR A 52 13.17 -6.00 0.22
N VAL A 53 12.06 -5.26 0.29
CA VAL A 53 11.46 -4.55 -0.86
C VAL A 53 12.46 -3.62 -1.57
N PRO A 54 13.18 -2.71 -0.88
CA PRO A 54 14.21 -1.89 -1.52
C PRO A 54 15.32 -2.69 -2.21
N PHE A 55 15.78 -3.79 -1.61
CA PHE A 55 16.84 -4.63 -2.20
C PHE A 55 16.38 -5.40 -3.43
N VAL A 56 15.10 -5.80 -3.49
CA VAL A 56 14.52 -6.49 -4.64
C VAL A 56 14.20 -5.50 -5.76
N PHE A 57 13.68 -4.31 -5.43
CA PHE A 57 13.25 -3.34 -6.42
C PHE A 57 14.42 -2.68 -7.14
N ARG A 58 15.51 -2.37 -6.43
CA ARG A 58 16.70 -1.72 -7.01
C ARG A 58 17.26 -2.43 -8.26
N PRO A 59 17.55 -3.74 -8.27
CA PRO A 59 18.03 -4.42 -9.48
C PRO A 59 16.95 -4.49 -10.59
N HIS A 60 15.68 -4.61 -10.24
CA HIS A 60 14.59 -4.58 -11.23
C HIS A 60 14.49 -3.21 -11.91
N LEU A 61 14.59 -2.13 -11.16
CA LEU A 61 14.58 -0.76 -11.67
C LEU A 61 15.82 -0.44 -12.50
N ALA A 62 17.00 -0.94 -12.10
CA ALA A 62 18.22 -0.80 -12.89
C ALA A 62 18.14 -1.46 -14.29
N ILE A 63 17.30 -2.49 -14.45
CA ILE A 63 17.00 -3.10 -15.76
C ILE A 63 15.92 -2.32 -16.50
N LEU A 64 14.91 -1.81 -15.79
CA LEU A 64 13.76 -1.12 -16.38
C LEU A 64 14.11 0.28 -16.89
N PHE A 65 14.86 1.08 -16.13
CA PHE A 65 15.26 2.45 -16.47
C PHE A 65 15.96 2.61 -17.83
N PRO A 66 16.94 1.78 -18.22
CA PRO A 66 17.56 1.90 -19.53
C PRO A 66 16.65 1.45 -20.69
N LEU A 67 15.55 0.74 -20.41
CA LEU A 67 14.58 0.28 -21.41
C LEU A 67 13.45 1.29 -21.63
N LEU A 68 13.13 2.11 -20.62
CA LEU A 68 12.10 3.14 -20.67
C LEU A 68 12.20 4.10 -21.89
N PRO A 69 13.38 4.61 -22.28
CA PRO A 69 13.52 5.48 -23.45
C PRO A 69 13.22 4.80 -24.79
N ARG A 70 13.19 3.46 -24.83
CA ARG A 70 12.94 2.69 -26.06
C ARG A 70 11.44 2.39 -26.27
N VAL A 71 10.62 2.70 -25.27
CA VAL A 71 9.17 2.50 -25.34
C VAL A 71 8.56 3.62 -26.18
N THR A 72 8.12 3.25 -27.39
CA THR A 72 7.54 4.19 -28.38
C THR A 72 6.02 4.15 -28.38
N SER A 73 5.40 3.16 -27.74
CA SER A 73 3.95 3.04 -27.64
C SER A 73 3.43 3.83 -26.45
N ARG A 74 2.48 4.74 -26.70
CA ARG A 74 1.80 5.54 -25.67
C ARG A 74 1.12 4.68 -24.59
N VAL A 75 0.64 3.49 -24.99
CA VAL A 75 0.04 2.52 -24.06
C VAL A 75 1.12 1.98 -23.14
N GLU A 76 2.23 1.51 -23.69
CA GLU A 76 3.34 0.95 -22.90
C GLU A 76 3.98 1.99 -21.96
N LEU A 77 4.04 3.26 -22.39
CA LEU A 77 4.49 4.38 -21.57
C LEU A 77 3.56 4.61 -20.36
N ALA A 78 2.25 4.53 -20.57
CA ALA A 78 1.26 4.63 -19.49
C ALA A 78 1.37 3.46 -18.50
N TRP A 79 1.53 2.23 -19.00
CA TRP A 79 1.78 1.05 -18.15
C TRP A 79 3.08 1.19 -17.35
N ALA A 80 4.15 1.70 -17.97
CA ALA A 80 5.41 1.94 -17.28
C ALA A 80 5.27 3.00 -16.17
N LYS A 81 4.51 4.08 -16.43
CA LYS A 81 4.16 5.10 -15.43
C LYS A 81 3.40 4.46 -14.25
N ASP A 82 2.34 3.69 -14.52
CA ASP A 82 1.53 3.06 -13.48
C ASP A 82 2.36 2.10 -12.60
N ILE A 83 3.26 1.32 -13.22
CA ILE A 83 4.16 0.41 -12.51
C ILE A 83 5.14 1.20 -11.62
N LEU A 84 5.76 2.26 -12.14
CA LEU A 84 6.68 3.11 -11.37
C LEU A 84 5.97 3.83 -10.23
N THR A 85 4.76 4.33 -10.45
CA THR A 85 3.92 4.93 -9.40
C THR A 85 3.61 3.91 -8.30
N LEU A 86 3.22 2.68 -8.66
CA LEU A 86 2.97 1.62 -7.70
C LEU A 86 4.23 1.31 -6.87
N TYR A 87 5.40 1.23 -7.51
CA TYR A 87 6.66 1.02 -6.82
C TYR A 87 7.01 2.17 -5.85
N CYS A 88 6.82 3.43 -6.28
CA CYS A 88 7.06 4.60 -5.46
C CYS A 88 6.16 4.63 -4.21
N GLU A 89 4.84 4.44 -4.39
CA GLU A 89 3.88 4.41 -3.28
C GLU A 89 4.17 3.26 -2.30
N THR A 90 4.52 2.09 -2.84
CA THR A 90 4.92 0.94 -2.02
C THR A 90 6.14 1.27 -1.15
N LEU A 91 7.18 1.89 -1.73
CA LEU A 91 8.37 2.29 -0.99
C LEU A 91 8.06 3.38 0.06
N LYS A 92 7.17 4.33 -0.25
CA LYS A 92 6.71 5.36 0.72
C LYS A 92 6.00 4.75 1.92
N ILE A 93 5.16 3.72 1.70
CA ILE A 93 4.47 3.01 2.78
C ILE A 93 5.47 2.27 3.69
N TYR A 94 6.50 1.64 3.11
CA TYR A 94 7.50 0.89 3.87
C TYR A 94 8.60 1.75 4.50
N LYS A 95 8.87 2.94 3.96
CA LYS A 95 9.88 3.90 4.43
C LYS A 95 9.97 4.09 5.96
N PRO A 96 8.87 4.30 6.73
CA PRO A 96 8.97 4.45 8.19
C PRO A 96 9.52 3.20 8.89
N PHE A 97 9.34 2.02 8.29
CA PHE A 97 9.73 0.72 8.80
C PHE A 97 11.10 0.24 8.30
N CYS A 98 11.67 0.90 7.28
CA CYS A 98 13.02 0.60 6.78
C CYS A 98 14.11 1.03 7.78
N LEU A 99 15.11 0.17 7.99
CA LEU A 99 16.32 0.53 8.75
C LEU A 99 17.26 1.37 7.86
N PHE A 100 17.34 1.03 6.56
CA PHE A 100 18.14 1.73 5.56
C PHE A 100 17.36 2.88 4.90
N ARG A 101 16.89 3.83 5.72
CA ARG A 101 16.05 4.95 5.25
C ARG A 101 16.70 5.78 4.15
N ARG A 102 18.03 5.98 4.23
CA ARG A 102 18.78 6.74 3.21
C ARG A 102 18.70 6.08 1.84
N GLN A 103 19.00 4.79 1.74
CA GLN A 103 18.93 4.05 0.48
C GLN A 103 17.50 3.96 -0.06
N THR A 104 16.51 3.85 0.84
CA THR A 104 15.09 3.87 0.46
C THR A 104 14.69 5.23 -0.11
N ASN A 105 15.15 6.33 0.49
CA ASN A 105 14.90 7.68 -0.03
C ASN A 105 15.57 7.90 -1.37
N GLU A 106 16.85 7.53 -1.51
CA GLU A 106 17.57 7.64 -2.78
C GLU A 106 16.82 6.90 -3.91
N LEU A 107 16.27 5.72 -3.62
CA LEU A 107 15.48 4.95 -4.59
C LEU A 107 14.13 5.60 -4.90
N ILE A 108 13.46 6.19 -3.91
CA ILE A 108 12.21 6.94 -4.12
C ILE A 108 12.48 8.15 -5.01
N ASP A 109 13.51 8.93 -4.70
CA ASP A 109 13.88 10.14 -5.44
C ASP A 109 14.21 9.79 -6.91
N GLU A 110 14.94 8.70 -7.16
CA GLU A 110 15.24 8.21 -8.51
C GLU A 110 13.98 7.82 -9.29
N ILE A 111 13.02 7.12 -8.66
CA ILE A 111 11.75 6.76 -9.30
C ILE A 111 10.90 8.01 -9.59
N GLU A 112 10.87 8.98 -8.68
CA GLU A 112 10.14 10.24 -8.86
C GLU A 112 10.72 11.05 -10.03
N GLU A 113 12.05 11.15 -10.14
CA GLU A 113 12.70 11.81 -11.28
C GLU A 113 12.32 11.15 -12.62
N HIS A 114 12.27 9.82 -12.66
CA HIS A 114 11.84 9.10 -13.85
C HIS A 114 10.35 9.28 -14.17
N LEU A 115 9.48 9.36 -13.16
CA LEU A 115 8.06 9.66 -13.35
C LEU A 115 7.86 11.06 -13.92
N ASP A 116 8.57 12.06 -13.40
CA ASP A 116 8.53 13.44 -13.90
C ASP A 116 9.02 13.52 -15.35
N SER A 117 10.10 12.80 -15.67
CA SER A 117 10.63 12.71 -17.04
C SER A 117 9.61 12.06 -18.00
N LEU A 118 8.94 10.99 -17.59
CA LEU A 118 7.88 10.35 -18.37
C LEU A 118 6.68 11.26 -18.58
N GLU A 119 6.26 11.99 -17.54
CA GLU A 119 5.17 12.94 -17.63
C GLU A 119 5.50 14.10 -18.57
N PHE A 120 6.73 14.61 -18.52
CA PHE A 120 7.23 15.60 -19.46
C PHE A 120 7.22 15.09 -20.90
N VAL A 121 7.72 13.86 -21.15
CA VAL A 121 7.72 13.25 -22.49
C VAL A 121 6.28 13.03 -22.99
N ALA A 122 5.39 12.52 -22.14
CA ALA A 122 3.98 12.30 -22.51
C ALA A 122 3.24 13.62 -22.80
N ALA A 123 3.52 14.69 -22.05
CA ALA A 123 2.93 16.01 -22.26
C ALA A 123 3.45 16.68 -23.54
N ASN A 124 4.72 16.46 -23.88
CA ASN A 124 5.40 17.10 -25.01
C ASN A 124 5.51 16.19 -26.25
N GLU A 125 4.91 15.00 -26.24
CA GLU A 125 4.98 14.01 -27.33
C GLU A 125 4.58 14.62 -28.68
N GLN A 126 3.49 15.41 -28.71
CA GLN A 126 3.02 16.11 -29.91
C GLN A 126 4.00 17.19 -30.40
N PHE A 127 4.68 17.87 -29.48
CA PHE A 127 5.63 18.93 -29.80
C PHE A 127 6.97 18.34 -30.29
N LEU A 128 7.41 17.24 -29.68
CA LEU A 128 8.60 16.48 -30.06
C LEU A 128 8.42 15.82 -31.44
N GLN A 129 7.27 15.19 -31.70
CA GLN A 129 6.95 14.65 -33.02
C GLN A 129 6.96 15.74 -34.11
N GLY A 130 6.40 16.91 -33.81
CA GLY A 130 6.43 18.07 -34.73
C GLY A 130 7.83 18.65 -34.96
N ALA A 131 8.70 18.61 -33.95
CA ALA A 131 10.08 19.07 -34.06
C ALA A 131 10.96 18.10 -34.86
N VAL A 132 10.81 16.78 -34.64
CA VAL A 132 11.53 15.74 -35.39
C VAL A 132 11.12 15.75 -36.87
N ALA A 133 9.82 15.85 -37.16
CA ALA A 133 9.32 15.94 -38.53
C ALA A 133 9.88 17.17 -39.30
N LYS A 134 10.12 18.28 -38.60
CA LYS A 134 10.76 19.48 -39.18
C LYS A 134 12.26 19.32 -39.43
N ILE A 135 12.93 18.47 -38.67
CA ILE A 135 14.36 18.17 -38.85
C ILE A 135 14.55 17.16 -39.99
N GLU A 136 13.67 16.15 -40.10
CA GLU A 136 13.71 15.17 -41.21
C GLU A 136 13.31 15.77 -42.57
N GLN A 137 12.58 16.89 -42.58
CA GLN A 137 12.23 17.63 -43.82
C GLN A 137 13.30 18.64 -44.27
N ARG A 138 14.45 18.71 -43.58
CA ARG A 138 15.62 19.51 -43.99
C ARG A 138 16.74 18.62 -44.51
#